data_AF-A0A958M7M7-F1
#
_entry.id   AF-A0A958M7M7-F1
#
_cell.length_a   1.000
_cell.length_b   1.000
_cell.length_c   1.000
_cell.angle_alpha   90.00
_cell.angle_beta   90.00
_cell.angle_gamma   90.00
#
_symmetry.space_group_name_H-M   'P 1'
#
loop_
_entity.id
_entity.type
_entity.pdbx_description
1 polymer ?
#
loop_
_entity_poly.entity_id
_entity_poly.type
_entity_poly.pdbx_seq_one_letter_code
_entity_poly.pdbx_strand_id
1 'polypeptide(L)'
;MKIILKEDDEALDFLKAEVVQIVKAAITEALSEVKDGQGRQENALWCNTKRAQEILGVKKTKMQQIRDRAPHNGIRLSRQGRTFRYYVPSLYGYLENHINK
;
A
#
# COMPACT_ATOMS: atom_id res chain seq x y z
N MET A 1 63.15 1.21 -8.47
CA MET A 1 62.13 1.73 -9.40
C MET A 1 60.84 0.97 -9.12
N LYS A 2 59.78 1.68 -8.71
CA LYS A 2 58.52 1.12 -8.15
C LYS A 2 57.75 0.34 -9.23
N ILE A 3 57.53 -0.95 -9.00
CA ILE A 3 56.69 -1.82 -9.83
C ILE A 3 55.72 -2.55 -8.90
N ILE A 4 54.74 -1.85 -8.33
CA ILE A 4 53.56 -2.46 -7.66
C ILE A 4 52.46 -1.40 -7.66
N LEU A 5 51.70 -1.23 -8.75
CA LEU A 5 50.55 -0.29 -8.77
C LEU A 5 49.42 -0.68 -9.75
N LYS A 6 49.61 -1.62 -10.70
CA LYS A 6 48.57 -1.93 -11.70
C LYS A 6 47.62 -3.06 -11.31
N GLU A 7 48.11 -4.09 -10.62
CA GLU A 7 47.28 -5.24 -10.22
C GLU A 7 46.30 -4.88 -9.09
N ASP A 8 46.70 -3.95 -8.20
CA ASP A 8 45.87 -3.50 -7.09
C ASP A 8 44.67 -2.66 -7.55
N ASP A 9 44.81 -1.88 -8.62
CA ASP A 9 43.71 -1.07 -9.18
C ASP A 9 42.65 -1.95 -9.87
N GLU A 10 43.07 -3.00 -10.60
CA GLU A 10 42.15 -3.95 -11.23
C GLU A 10 41.42 -4.82 -10.20
N ALA A 11 42.12 -5.27 -9.15
CA ALA A 11 41.52 -6.01 -8.04
C ALA A 11 40.53 -5.12 -7.25
N LEU A 12 40.87 -3.85 -7.05
CA LEU A 12 40.01 -2.88 -6.39
C LEU A 12 38.74 -2.57 -7.19
N ASP A 13 38.84 -2.45 -8.51
CA ASP A 13 37.69 -2.19 -9.37
C ASP A 13 36.79 -3.43 -9.50
N PHE A 14 37.37 -4.63 -9.51
CA PHE A 14 36.61 -5.87 -9.40
C PHE A 14 35.83 -5.94 -8.08
N LEU A 15 36.49 -5.64 -6.96
CA LEU A 15 35.86 -5.64 -5.64
C LEU A 15 34.72 -4.62 -5.53
N LYS A 16 34.91 -3.41 -6.08
CA LYS A 16 33.84 -2.39 -6.15
C LYS A 16 32.64 -2.88 -6.97
N ALA A 17 32.89 -3.52 -8.12
CA ALA A 17 31.82 -4.03 -8.97
C ALA A 17 31.01 -5.11 -8.24
N GLU A 18 31.68 -6.01 -7.52
CA GLU A 18 31.05 -7.08 -6.74
C GLU A 18 30.24 -6.51 -5.57
N VAL A 19 30.79 -5.55 -4.82
CA VAL A 19 30.08 -4.86 -3.74
C VAL A 19 28.83 -4.16 -4.26
N VAL A 20 28.91 -3.47 -5.41
CA VAL A 20 27.76 -2.83 -6.03
C VAL A 20 26.68 -3.85 -6.42
N GLN A 21 27.06 -5.03 -6.91
CA GLN A 21 26.09 -6.08 -7.22
C GLN A 21 25.41 -6.62 -5.97
N ILE A 22 26.16 -6.87 -4.89
CA ILE A 22 25.62 -7.32 -3.60
C ILE A 22 24.66 -6.28 -3.03
N VAL A 23 25.04 -5.00 -3.04
CA VAL A 23 24.16 -3.91 -2.57
C VAL A 23 22.90 -3.79 -3.42
N LYS A 24 23.01 -3.90 -4.75
CA LYS A 24 21.84 -3.89 -5.64
C LYS A 24 20.91 -5.07 -5.39
N ALA A 25 21.46 -6.26 -5.16
CA ALA A 25 20.68 -7.45 -4.83
C ALA A 25 19.93 -7.26 -3.50
N ALA A 26 20.63 -6.82 -2.45
CA ALA A 26 20.03 -6.55 -1.14
C ALA A 26 18.95 -5.45 -1.18
N ILE A 27 19.17 -4.37 -1.95
CA ILE A 27 18.14 -3.34 -2.16
C ILE A 27 16.93 -3.92 -2.90
N THR A 28 17.17 -4.74 -3.92
CA THR A 28 16.09 -5.34 -4.70
C THR A 28 15.26 -6.31 -3.85
N GLU A 29 15.91 -7.12 -3.03
CA GLU A 29 15.29 -8.05 -2.09
C GLU A 29 14.48 -7.30 -1.02
N ALA A 30 15.06 -6.28 -0.38
CA ALA A 30 14.35 -5.44 0.58
C ALA A 30 13.14 -4.72 -0.05
N LEU A 31 13.26 -4.24 -1.29
CA LEU A 31 12.14 -3.66 -2.03
C LEU A 31 11.08 -4.69 -2.42
N SER A 32 11.46 -5.94 -2.70
CA SER A 32 10.54 -7.04 -2.98
C SER A 32 9.76 -7.44 -1.72
N GLU A 33 10.43 -7.56 -0.57
CA GLU A 33 9.78 -7.86 0.71
C GLU A 33 8.78 -6.77 1.12
N VAL A 34 9.12 -5.49 0.88
CA VAL A 34 8.20 -4.37 1.10
C VAL A 34 7.00 -4.44 0.14
N LYS A 35 7.22 -4.77 -1.14
CA LYS A 35 6.13 -4.93 -2.13
C LYS A 35 5.23 -6.13 -1.84
N ASP A 36 5.79 -7.25 -1.40
CA ASP A 36 5.03 -8.45 -1.06
C ASP A 36 4.22 -8.28 0.23
N GLY A 37 4.68 -7.43 1.15
CA GLY A 37 3.89 -6.95 2.29
C GLY A 37 2.75 -5.98 1.89
N GLN A 38 3.01 -5.09 0.92
CA GLN A 38 2.05 -4.06 0.48
C GLN A 38 0.92 -4.61 -0.42
N GLY A 39 1.20 -5.56 -1.32
CA GLY A 39 0.19 -6.14 -2.22
C GLY A 39 -0.91 -6.95 -1.51
N ARG A 40 -0.62 -7.50 -0.33
CA ARG A 40 -1.61 -8.16 0.53
C ARG A 40 -2.41 -7.17 1.37
N GLN A 41 -1.81 -6.02 1.75
CA GLN A 41 -2.51 -4.97 2.49
C GLN A 41 -3.51 -4.18 1.61
N GLU A 42 -3.18 -3.85 0.36
CA GLU A 42 -4.10 -3.06 -0.47
C GLU A 42 -5.46 -3.75 -0.73
N ASN A 43 -5.47 -5.08 -0.92
CA ASN A 43 -6.72 -5.83 -1.01
C ASN A 43 -7.48 -5.90 0.33
N ALA A 44 -6.78 -5.83 1.45
CA ALA A 44 -7.39 -5.73 2.79
C ALA A 44 -7.99 -4.34 3.06
N LEU A 45 -7.56 -3.30 2.33
CA LEU A 45 -8.05 -1.94 2.49
C LEU A 45 -9.39 -1.67 1.79
N TRP A 46 -9.87 -2.56 0.92
CA TRP A 46 -11.15 -2.41 0.23
C TRP A 46 -12.14 -3.51 0.63
N CYS A 47 -13.34 -3.14 1.02
CA CYS A 47 -14.36 -4.09 1.45
C CYS A 47 -15.66 -4.01 0.63
N ASN A 48 -16.46 -5.07 0.64
CA ASN A 48 -17.77 -5.08 0.00
C ASN A 48 -18.82 -4.33 0.85
N THR A 49 -20.04 -4.18 0.31
CA THR A 49 -21.16 -3.50 1.00
C THR A 49 -21.53 -4.16 2.34
N LYS A 50 -21.51 -5.49 2.44
CA LYS A 50 -21.87 -6.19 3.68
C LYS A 50 -20.87 -5.85 4.78
N ARG A 51 -19.58 -5.91 4.48
CA ARG A 51 -18.53 -5.55 5.43
C ARG A 51 -18.55 -4.06 5.79
N ALA A 52 -18.87 -3.17 4.84
CA ALA A 52 -19.03 -1.75 5.13
C ALA A 52 -20.21 -1.47 6.09
N GLN A 53 -21.32 -2.21 5.95
CA GLN A 53 -22.46 -2.14 6.88
C GLN A 53 -22.07 -2.59 8.29
N GLU A 54 -21.28 -3.65 8.42
CA GLU A 54 -20.75 -4.13 9.71
C GLU A 54 -19.84 -3.09 10.36
N ILE A 55 -18.91 -2.49 9.60
CA ILE A 55 -17.99 -1.46 10.10
C ILE A 55 -18.77 -0.24 10.59
N LEU A 56 -19.70 0.27 9.78
CA LEU A 56 -20.46 1.46 10.12
C LEU A 56 -21.62 1.19 11.09
N GLY A 57 -21.96 -0.07 11.38
CA GLY A 57 -23.11 -0.45 12.20
C GLY A 57 -24.46 -0.06 11.61
N VAL A 58 -24.59 0.01 10.27
CA VAL A 58 -25.79 0.53 9.59
C VAL A 58 -26.51 -0.51 8.73
N LYS A 59 -27.84 -0.37 8.62
CA LYS A 59 -28.67 -1.19 7.73
C LYS A 59 -28.55 -0.74 6.26
N LYS A 60 -29.01 -1.60 5.35
CA LYS A 60 -28.97 -1.40 3.88
C LYS A 60 -29.48 -0.03 3.42
N THR A 61 -30.63 0.42 3.93
CA THR A 61 -31.25 1.71 3.56
C THR A 61 -30.37 2.90 3.94
N LYS A 62 -29.80 2.88 5.16
CA LYS A 62 -28.89 3.92 5.63
C LYS A 62 -27.56 3.89 4.88
N MET A 63 -27.05 2.69 4.56
CA MET A 63 -25.85 2.54 3.74
C MET A 63 -26.04 3.14 2.35
N GLN A 64 -27.23 2.99 1.75
CA GLN A 64 -27.55 3.60 0.47
C GLN A 64 -27.52 5.13 0.56
N GLN A 65 -28.16 5.73 1.58
CA GLN A 65 -28.09 7.18 1.80
C GLN A 65 -26.65 7.69 1.98
N ILE A 66 -25.82 6.94 2.71
CA ILE A 66 -24.41 7.26 2.93
C ILE A 66 -23.64 7.19 1.61
N ARG A 67 -23.88 6.15 0.80
CA ARG A 67 -23.25 5.98 -0.52
C ARG A 67 -23.66 7.07 -1.49
N ASP A 68 -24.93 7.44 -1.51
CA ASP A 68 -25.47 8.45 -2.43
C ASP A 68 -24.91 9.86 -2.14
N ARG A 69 -24.33 10.06 -0.95
CA ARG A 69 -23.60 11.28 -0.54
C ARG A 69 -22.09 11.17 -0.70
N ALA A 70 -21.55 10.04 -1.14
CA ALA A 70 -20.12 9.90 -1.38
C ALA A 70 -19.72 10.56 -2.72
N PRO A 71 -18.55 11.20 -2.81
CA PRO A 71 -17.51 11.31 -1.78
C PRO A 71 -17.67 12.52 -0.83
N HIS A 72 -18.75 13.31 -0.92
CA HIS A 72 -18.93 14.54 -0.13
C HIS A 72 -18.93 14.31 1.40
N ASN A 73 -19.31 13.12 1.84
CA ASN A 73 -19.23 12.73 3.25
C ASN A 73 -17.86 12.16 3.68
N GLY A 74 -16.85 12.19 2.83
CA GLY A 74 -15.50 11.69 3.12
C GLY A 74 -15.30 10.19 2.85
N ILE A 75 -16.35 9.44 2.49
CA ILE A 75 -16.22 8.02 2.15
C ILE A 75 -15.70 7.86 0.72
N ARG A 76 -14.61 7.10 0.57
CA ARG A 76 -14.06 6.71 -0.73
C ARG A 76 -14.63 5.37 -1.15
N LEU A 77 -15.14 5.30 -2.38
CA LEU A 77 -15.68 4.08 -2.96
C LEU A 77 -15.29 3.93 -4.42
N SER A 78 -15.30 2.69 -4.88
CA SER A 78 -15.11 2.31 -6.28
C SER A 78 -16.35 1.55 -6.76
N ARG A 79 -16.79 1.85 -7.99
CA ARG A 79 -17.93 1.19 -8.63
C ARG A 79 -17.46 0.40 -9.85
N GLN A 80 -17.72 -0.90 -9.85
CA GLN A 80 -17.51 -1.77 -11.00
C GLN A 80 -18.85 -2.40 -11.39
N GLY A 81 -19.50 -1.82 -12.40
CA GLY A 81 -20.86 -2.18 -12.78
C GLY A 81 -21.86 -1.95 -11.64
N ARG A 82 -22.50 -3.02 -11.16
CA ARG A 82 -23.44 -3.01 -10.02
C ARG A 82 -22.77 -3.21 -8.66
N THR A 83 -21.49 -3.55 -8.66
CA THR A 83 -20.74 -3.86 -7.43
C THR A 83 -20.04 -2.61 -6.91
N PHE A 84 -20.14 -2.41 -5.60
CA PHE A 84 -19.46 -1.33 -4.88
C PHE A 84 -18.39 -1.91 -3.96
N ARG A 85 -17.22 -1.30 -3.97
CA ARG A 85 -16.17 -1.52 -2.97
C ARG A 85 -15.91 -0.21 -2.23
N TYR A 86 -15.64 -0.32 -0.94
CA TYR A 86 -15.45 0.80 -0.04
C TYR A 86 -14.05 0.77 0.54
N TYR A 87 -13.39 1.91 0.61
CA TYR A 87 -12.08 2.02 1.22
C TYR A 87 -12.25 2.05 2.74
N VAL A 88 -11.79 0.99 3.40
CA VAL A 88 -11.98 0.74 4.83
C VAL A 88 -11.53 1.91 5.71
N PRO A 89 -10.34 2.52 5.50
CA PRO A 89 -9.93 3.68 6.31
C PRO A 89 -10.89 4.87 6.20
N SER A 90 -11.50 5.11 5.04
CA SER A 90 -12.49 6.20 4.90
C SER A 90 -13.79 5.93 5.65
N LEU A 91 -14.14 4.66 5.90
CA LEU A 91 -15.31 4.30 6.72
C LEU A 91 -15.05 4.60 8.20
N TYR A 92 -13.86 4.30 8.70
CA TYR A 92 -13.47 4.66 10.07
C TYR A 92 -13.37 6.18 10.24
N GLY A 93 -12.76 6.89 9.28
CA GLY A 93 -12.74 8.36 9.30
C GLY A 93 -14.15 8.97 9.27
N TYR A 94 -15.11 8.34 8.58
CA TYR A 94 -16.51 8.76 8.65
C TYR A 94 -17.09 8.60 10.07
N LEU A 95 -16.82 7.48 10.75
CA LEU A 95 -17.27 7.23 12.12
C LEU A 95 -16.69 8.25 13.10
N GLU A 96 -15.39 8.52 13.04
CA GLU A 96 -14.73 9.49 13.92
C GLU A 96 -15.37 10.88 13.84
N ASN A 97 -15.76 11.30 12.64
CA ASN A 97 -16.42 12.59 12.41
C ASN A 97 -17.88 12.65 12.88
N HIS A 98 -18.52 11.50 13.12
CA HIS A 98 -19.93 11.39 13.48
C HIS A 98 -20.19 10.85 14.90
N ILE A 99 -19.20 10.24 15.57
CA ILE A 99 -19.28 9.80 16.96
C ILE A 99 -18.96 10.97 17.93
N ASN A 100 -18.13 11.92 17.52
CA ASN A 100 -17.72 13.07 18.33
C ASN A 100 -18.64 14.32 18.16
N LYS A 101 -19.87 14.15 17.69
CA LYS A 101 -20.90 15.20 17.58
C LYS A 101 -22.18 14.76 18.24
#